data_AF-A0AA39UV13-F1
#
_entry.id   AF-A0AA39UV13-F1
#
_cell.length_a   1.000
_cell.length_b   1.000
_cell.length_c   1.000
_cell.angle_alpha   90.00
_cell.angle_beta   90.00
_cell.angle_gamma   90.00
#
_symmetry.space_group_name_H-M   'P 1'
#
loop_
_entity.id
_entity.type
_entity.pdbx_description
1 polymer ?
#
loop_
_entity_poly.entity_id
_entity_poly.type
_entity_poly.pdbx_seq_one_letter_code
_entity_poly.pdbx_strand_id
1 'polypeptide(L)'
;MGGTEFENTIIALRGLQQLGEREFQEGEVEEWTQLTVQGQDTIKFSNRYFMPCSQSIEGDSVPFPTDVDPNGTLQRLAGTQWIHAEDNEVRYYRGATLTRAGGGGNRYIVAKPQTFRVGDIVEVQMSMVFVKDKRGRVKMKTILRVIAMVNCDIAMVSESLGKQMWYLRVTKRADRERKQAATGTPIMSATRMKRKIGFEEDKDEDETGHRAKRRGDRTPEEMITEE
;
A
#
# COMPACT_ATOMS: atom_id res chain seq x y z
N MET A 1 11.83 10.25 -23.04
CA MET A 1 10.82 10.30 -21.97
C MET A 1 10.77 11.73 -21.48
N GLY A 2 9.59 12.35 -21.47
CA GLY A 2 9.41 13.80 -21.53
C GLY A 2 8.57 14.13 -22.76
N GLY A 3 7.27 13.82 -22.69
CA GLY A 3 6.31 14.16 -23.74
C GLY A 3 5.82 15.60 -23.59
N THR A 4 5.01 16.06 -24.54
CA THR A 4 4.36 17.38 -24.52
C THR A 4 3.66 17.67 -23.20
N GLU A 5 3.03 16.67 -22.58
CA GLU A 5 2.34 16.84 -21.30
C GLU A 5 3.27 17.17 -20.13
N PHE A 6 4.50 16.63 -20.14
CA PHE A 6 5.48 16.94 -19.09
C PHE A 6 6.00 18.37 -19.25
N GLU A 7 6.27 18.79 -20.48
CA GLU A 7 6.67 20.16 -20.79
C GLU A 7 5.56 21.17 -20.44
N ASN A 8 4.30 20.85 -20.81
CA ASN A 8 3.12 21.62 -20.42
C ASN A 8 3.01 21.74 -18.89
N THR A 9 3.31 20.66 -18.15
CA THR A 9 3.33 20.67 -16.69
C THR A 9 4.40 21.63 -16.15
N ILE A 10 5.60 21.62 -16.71
CA ILE A 10 6.67 22.55 -16.31
C ILE A 10 6.25 24.01 -16.57
N ILE A 11 5.65 24.29 -17.73
CA ILE A 11 5.13 25.62 -18.07
C ILE A 11 4.05 26.03 -17.08
N ALA A 12 3.11 25.13 -16.75
CA ALA A 12 2.07 25.39 -15.77
C ALA A 12 2.64 25.69 -14.37
N LEU A 13 3.69 24.98 -13.93
CA LEU A 13 4.34 25.25 -12.65
C LEU A 13 4.99 26.63 -12.59
N ARG A 14 5.63 27.06 -13.67
CA ARG A 14 6.16 28.43 -13.79
C ARG A 14 5.04 29.47 -13.75
N GLY A 15 3.93 29.21 -14.45
CA GLY A 15 2.75 30.08 -14.41
C GLY A 15 2.15 30.20 -13.00
N LEU A 16 2.05 29.09 -12.26
CA LEU A 16 1.56 29.08 -10.88
C LEU A 16 2.50 29.82 -9.92
N GLN A 17 3.82 29.72 -10.12
CA GLN A 17 4.78 30.52 -9.37
C GLN A 17 4.55 32.01 -9.60
N GLN A 18 4.49 32.46 -10.85
CA GLN A 18 4.28 33.86 -11.21
C GLN A 18 2.93 34.39 -10.70
N LEU A 19 1.90 33.54 -10.66
CA LEU A 19 0.62 33.91 -10.07
C LEU A 19 0.74 34.10 -8.56
N GLY A 20 1.39 33.15 -7.86
CA GLY A 20 1.60 33.23 -6.42
C GLY A 20 2.53 34.36 -6.00
N GLU A 21 3.49 34.75 -6.85
CA GLU A 21 4.38 35.90 -6.61
C GLU A 21 3.64 37.21 -6.37
N ARG A 22 2.45 37.38 -6.96
CA ARG A 22 1.62 38.59 -6.79
C ARG A 22 1.10 38.79 -5.38
N GLU A 23 1.11 37.74 -4.56
CA GLU A 23 0.70 37.79 -3.15
C GLU A 23 1.84 38.23 -2.22
N PHE A 24 3.04 38.48 -2.75
CA PHE A 24 4.23 38.87 -2.00
C PHE A 24 4.80 40.20 -2.52
N GLN A 25 5.70 40.82 -1.75
CA GLN A 25 6.39 42.01 -2.25
C GLN A 25 7.37 41.62 -3.37
N GLU A 26 7.56 42.54 -4.32
CA GLU A 26 8.48 42.32 -5.43
C GLU A 26 9.89 42.01 -4.92
N GLY A 27 10.46 40.91 -5.41
CA GLY A 27 11.78 40.42 -5.01
C GLY A 27 11.82 39.59 -3.71
N GLU A 28 10.69 39.38 -3.01
CA GLU A 28 10.65 38.48 -1.84
C GLU A 28 10.66 36.99 -2.23
N VAL A 29 10.03 36.66 -3.36
CA VAL A 29 9.94 35.28 -3.85
C VAL A 29 11.18 34.92 -4.65
N GLU A 30 11.82 33.83 -4.25
CA GLU A 30 12.93 33.24 -4.99
C GLU A 30 12.41 32.53 -6.23
N GLU A 31 13.10 32.77 -7.35
CA GLU A 31 12.79 32.12 -8.62
C GLU A 31 12.87 30.59 -8.48
N TRP A 32 11.80 29.90 -8.89
CA TRP A 32 11.82 28.45 -8.98
C TRP A 32 12.74 28.01 -10.12
N THR A 33 13.93 27.53 -9.74
CA THR A 33 14.88 27.00 -10.72
C THR A 33 14.48 25.58 -11.12
N GLN A 34 14.32 25.38 -12.41
CA GLN A 34 14.16 24.06 -12.99
C GLN A 34 15.41 23.22 -12.76
N LEU A 35 15.22 21.97 -12.33
CA LEU A 35 16.31 21.03 -12.16
C LEU A 35 16.53 20.28 -13.47
N THR A 36 17.79 20.19 -13.90
CA THR A 36 18.19 19.34 -15.02
C THR A 36 19.09 18.22 -14.50
N VAL A 37 18.73 16.98 -14.80
CA VAL A 37 19.53 15.79 -14.45
C VAL A 37 19.90 15.08 -15.74
N GLN A 38 21.20 14.91 -16.00
CA GLN A 38 21.69 14.28 -17.24
C GLN A 38 21.16 14.94 -18.53
N GLY A 39 20.96 16.26 -18.51
CA GLY A 39 20.40 17.01 -19.65
C GLY A 39 18.89 16.88 -19.83
N GLN A 40 18.19 16.21 -18.91
CA GLN A 40 16.73 16.08 -18.93
C GLN A 40 16.08 16.93 -17.85
N ASP A 41 14.98 17.56 -18.23
CA ASP A 41 14.16 18.35 -17.34
C ASP A 41 13.55 17.47 -16.24
N THR A 42 13.65 17.94 -15.00
CA THR A 42 13.27 17.16 -13.82
C THR A 42 12.46 18.01 -12.86
N ILE A 43 11.34 17.46 -12.39
CA ILE A 43 10.58 18.04 -11.28
C ILE A 43 11.02 17.34 -10.01
N LYS A 44 11.63 18.10 -9.09
CA LYS A 44 11.95 17.61 -7.75
C LYS A 44 10.70 17.76 -6.88
N PHE A 45 10.34 16.71 -6.14
CA PHE A 45 9.34 16.76 -5.08
C PHE A 45 10.01 16.54 -3.72
N SER A 46 9.47 17.14 -2.67
CA SER A 46 9.93 16.90 -1.31
C SER A 46 8.76 16.80 -0.35
N ASN A 47 8.72 15.78 0.50
CA ASN A 47 7.82 15.75 1.64
C ASN A 47 8.63 15.51 2.92
N ARG A 48 8.26 16.17 4.02
CA ARG A 48 8.90 15.99 5.32
C ARG A 48 8.13 14.92 6.08
N TYR A 49 8.84 14.04 6.79
CA TYR A 49 8.20 13.10 7.70
C TYR A 49 7.59 13.78 8.92
N PHE A 50 8.09 14.95 9.31
CA PHE A 50 7.68 15.62 10.53
C PHE A 50 7.42 17.11 10.33
N MET A 51 6.55 17.65 11.18
CA MET A 51 6.39 19.09 11.42
C MET A 51 6.45 19.40 12.93
N PRO A 52 6.87 20.61 13.33
CA PRO A 52 6.88 20.99 14.74
C PRO A 52 5.46 20.97 15.33
N CYS A 53 5.30 20.48 16.56
CA CYS A 53 4.01 20.53 17.27
C CYS A 53 3.46 21.96 17.41
N SER A 54 4.33 22.97 17.44
CA SER A 54 3.91 24.37 17.49
C SER A 54 3.24 24.88 16.21
N GLN A 55 3.34 24.13 15.11
CA GLN A 55 2.74 24.46 13.83
C GLN A 55 1.53 23.57 13.48
N SER A 56 1.21 22.60 14.32
CA SER A 56 0.09 21.68 14.09
C SER A 56 -1.20 22.19 14.70
N ILE A 57 -2.32 21.89 14.05
CA ILE A 57 -3.66 22.03 14.61
C ILE A 57 -3.92 20.82 15.53
N GLU A 58 -4.68 21.04 16.59
CA GLU A 58 -5.01 19.99 17.56
C GLU A 58 -5.77 18.84 16.87
N GLY A 59 -5.22 17.62 16.94
CA GLY A 59 -5.76 16.44 16.25
C GLY A 59 -5.06 16.05 14.95
N ASP A 60 -4.06 16.81 14.49
CA ASP A 60 -3.37 16.56 13.21
C ASP A 60 -2.48 15.31 13.19
N SER A 61 -2.27 14.63 14.32
CA SER A 61 -1.33 13.50 14.36
C SER A 61 -1.87 12.28 13.63
N VAL A 62 -1.17 11.88 12.57
CA VAL A 62 -1.38 10.63 11.83
C VAL A 62 -0.24 9.67 12.20
N PRO A 63 -0.52 8.39 12.52
CA PRO A 63 0.55 7.42 12.76
C PRO A 63 1.30 7.11 11.46
N PHE A 64 2.60 6.81 11.56
CA PHE A 64 3.32 6.31 10.39
C PHE A 64 2.74 4.97 9.93
N PRO A 65 2.51 4.78 8.62
CA PRO A 65 2.18 3.47 8.09
C PRO A 65 3.30 2.47 8.42
N THR A 66 2.95 1.22 8.75
CA THR A 66 3.93 0.16 9.03
C THR A 66 4.90 -0.06 7.87
N ASP A 67 4.47 0.22 6.64
CA ASP A 67 5.33 0.12 5.46
C ASP A 67 6.38 1.24 5.35
N VAL A 68 6.20 2.34 6.07
CA VAL A 68 7.12 3.49 6.13
C VAL A 68 8.00 3.42 7.39
N ASP A 69 7.42 3.03 8.54
CA ASP A 69 8.14 2.86 9.80
C ASP A 69 7.92 1.47 10.45
N PRO A 70 8.44 0.38 9.87
CA PRO A 70 8.19 -0.98 10.37
C PRO A 70 8.65 -1.21 11.82
N ASN A 71 9.66 -0.46 12.27
CA ASN A 71 10.31 -0.65 13.56
C ASN A 71 9.97 0.48 14.57
N GLY A 72 9.06 1.40 14.24
CA GLY A 72 8.73 2.55 15.08
C GLY A 72 9.92 3.49 15.31
N THR A 73 10.92 3.50 14.43
CA THR A 73 12.10 4.34 14.57
C THR A 73 11.79 5.79 14.27
N LEU A 74 11.02 6.09 13.21
CA LEU A 74 10.59 7.46 12.91
C LEU A 74 9.67 7.99 14.00
N GLN A 75 8.72 7.17 14.47
CA GLN A 75 7.83 7.52 15.58
C GLN A 75 8.63 7.88 16.84
N ARG A 76 9.67 7.10 17.20
CA ARG A 76 10.51 7.38 18.37
C ARG A 76 11.38 8.62 18.19
N LEU A 77 11.88 8.88 16.98
CA LEU A 77 12.70 10.06 16.68
C LEU A 77 11.92 11.36 16.78
N ALA A 78 10.60 11.34 16.55
CA ALA A 78 9.75 12.51 16.69
C ALA A 78 9.76 13.09 18.12
N GLY A 79 9.86 12.21 19.13
CA GLY A 79 9.84 12.60 20.54
C GLY A 79 8.55 13.35 20.88
N THR A 80 8.68 14.50 21.56
CA THR A 80 7.55 15.35 21.97
C THR A 80 7.45 16.66 21.19
N GLN A 81 8.44 16.95 20.35
CA GLN A 81 8.57 18.25 19.66
C GLN A 81 8.07 18.22 18.21
N TRP A 82 7.89 17.01 17.68
CA TRP A 82 7.55 16.78 16.29
C TRP A 82 6.36 15.85 16.18
N ILE A 83 5.50 16.09 15.19
CA ILE A 83 4.42 15.18 14.81
C ILE A 83 4.50 14.82 13.34
N HIS A 84 3.89 13.68 13.00
CA HIS A 84 3.54 13.33 11.62
C HIS A 84 2.08 13.71 11.42
N ALA A 85 1.79 14.56 10.43
CA ALA A 85 0.43 14.95 10.08
C ALA A 85 0.00 14.42 8.72
N GLU A 86 -1.29 14.57 8.37
CA GLU A 86 -1.79 14.22 7.03
C GLU A 86 -0.95 14.91 5.94
N ASP A 87 -0.50 16.13 6.23
CA ASP A 87 0.36 16.89 5.34
C ASP A 87 1.75 16.28 5.11
N ASN A 88 2.16 15.34 5.96
CA ASN A 88 3.43 14.63 5.87
C ASN A 88 3.29 13.25 5.23
N GLU A 89 2.06 12.77 5.05
CA GLU A 89 1.80 11.47 4.44
C GLU A 89 1.96 11.54 2.91
N VAL A 90 2.58 10.49 2.35
CA VAL A 90 2.56 10.21 0.91
C VAL A 90 1.78 8.93 0.71
N ARG A 91 0.76 8.96 -0.17
CA ARG A 91 -0.03 7.78 -0.49
C ARG A 91 0.53 7.09 -1.73
N TYR A 92 0.61 5.77 -1.66
CA TYR A 92 1.25 4.93 -2.67
C TYR A 92 0.22 3.98 -3.28
N TYR A 93 0.12 3.97 -4.60
CA TYR A 93 -0.81 3.10 -5.31
C TYR A 93 -0.15 2.38 -6.48
N ARG A 94 -0.73 1.24 -6.86
CA ARG A 94 -0.42 0.58 -8.13
C ARG A 94 -1.70 0.30 -8.88
N GLY A 95 -1.62 0.32 -10.21
CA GLY A 95 -2.69 -0.22 -11.04
C GLY A 95 -3.00 -1.67 -10.64
N ALA A 96 -4.28 -2.03 -10.72
CA ALA A 96 -4.73 -3.41 -10.72
C ALA A 96 -5.48 -3.62 -12.03
N THR A 97 -4.88 -4.41 -12.92
CA THR A 97 -5.56 -4.89 -14.13
C THR A 97 -6.59 -5.91 -13.68
N LEU A 98 -7.81 -5.46 -13.40
CA LEU A 98 -8.95 -6.37 -13.30
C LEU A 98 -9.20 -6.89 -14.72
N THR A 99 -8.75 -8.11 -15.00
CA THR A 99 -9.26 -8.91 -16.12
C THR A 99 -10.75 -9.11 -15.90
N ARG A 100 -11.57 -8.16 -16.35
CA ARG A 100 -13.01 -8.25 -16.20
C ARG A 100 -13.63 -8.67 -17.52
N ALA A 101 -14.06 -9.92 -17.54
CA ALA A 101 -15.40 -10.23 -18.01
C ALA A 101 -16.37 -9.23 -17.32
N GLY A 102 -16.68 -8.13 -18.01
CA GLY A 102 -17.66 -7.13 -17.59
C GLY A 102 -17.11 -5.89 -16.89
N GLY A 103 -16.44 -5.00 -17.63
CA GLY A 103 -16.26 -3.58 -17.26
C GLY A 103 -14.84 -3.21 -16.84
N GLY A 104 -14.05 -2.73 -17.80
CA GLY A 104 -12.67 -2.28 -17.63
C GLY A 104 -12.60 -0.89 -17.01
N GLY A 105 -12.23 -0.83 -15.74
CA GLY A 105 -11.70 0.37 -15.11
C GLY A 105 -10.37 0.03 -14.47
N ASN A 106 -9.33 0.82 -14.76
CA ASN A 106 -8.06 0.72 -14.03
C ASN A 106 -8.34 1.07 -12.57
N ARG A 107 -8.30 0.08 -11.69
CA ARG A 107 -8.49 0.30 -10.25
C ARG A 107 -7.13 0.46 -9.62
N TYR A 108 -6.90 1.55 -8.90
CA TYR A 108 -5.72 1.71 -8.06
C TYR A 108 -5.91 0.93 -6.75
N ILE A 109 -4.89 0.16 -6.35
CA ILE A 109 -4.81 -0.49 -5.05
C ILE A 109 -3.62 0.05 -4.27
N VAL A 110 -3.74 0.10 -2.94
CA VAL A 110 -2.67 0.58 -2.06
C VAL A 110 -1.40 -0.25 -2.29
N ALA A 111 -0.27 0.44 -2.40
CA ALA A 111 1.05 -0.13 -2.62
C ALA A 111 2.01 0.28 -1.50
N LYS A 112 3.13 -0.43 -1.42
CA LYS A 112 4.21 -0.08 -0.48
C LYS A 112 5.19 0.87 -1.17
N PRO A 113 5.85 1.78 -0.44
CA PRO A 113 6.90 2.63 -1.02
C PRO A 113 8.01 1.82 -1.71
N GLN A 114 8.39 0.68 -1.12
CA GLN A 114 9.39 -0.26 -1.65
C GLN A 114 9.05 -0.86 -3.02
N THR A 115 7.80 -0.76 -3.49
CA THR A 115 7.37 -1.26 -4.80
C THR A 115 7.91 -0.42 -5.95
N PHE A 116 8.20 0.87 -5.71
CA PHE A 116 8.64 1.80 -6.76
C PHE A 116 10.16 1.76 -6.96
N ARG A 117 10.59 1.84 -8.21
CA ARG A 117 11.99 1.81 -8.66
C ARG A 117 12.26 2.90 -9.68
N VAL A 118 13.53 3.25 -9.81
CA VAL A 118 14.00 4.15 -10.88
C VAL A 118 13.68 3.49 -12.23
N GLY A 119 13.00 4.22 -13.10
CA GLY A 119 12.52 3.74 -14.40
C GLY A 119 11.01 3.44 -14.44
N ASP A 120 10.33 3.43 -13.29
CA ASP A 120 8.87 3.25 -13.26
C ASP A 120 8.15 4.47 -13.85
N ILE A 121 7.07 4.20 -14.60
CA ILE A 121 6.15 5.23 -15.08
C ILE A 121 5.05 5.41 -14.03
N VAL A 122 4.99 6.61 -13.46
CA VAL A 122 4.09 6.94 -12.37
C VAL A 122 3.27 8.18 -12.69
N GLU A 123 2.06 8.19 -12.14
CA GLU A 123 1.23 9.37 -11.98
C GLU A 123 1.51 9.96 -10.59
N VAL A 124 1.64 11.29 -10.52
CA VAL A 124 2.02 11.99 -9.30
C VAL A 124 1.00 13.07 -9.00
N GLN A 125 0.49 13.08 -7.76
CA GLN A 125 -0.23 14.21 -7.22
C GLN A 125 0.69 14.98 -6.27
N MET A 126 0.67 16.30 -6.35
CA MET A 126 1.44 17.17 -5.48
C MET A 126 0.65 18.40 -5.03
N SER A 127 1.13 19.03 -3.97
CA SER A 127 0.72 20.37 -3.55
C SER A 127 1.85 21.37 -3.78
N MET A 128 1.49 22.61 -4.05
CA MET A 128 2.44 23.72 -4.14
C MET A 128 2.24 24.65 -2.96
N VAL A 129 3.33 24.99 -2.27
CA VAL A 129 3.29 25.88 -1.10
C VAL A 129 4.41 26.90 -1.17
N PHE A 130 4.14 28.11 -0.68
CA PHE A 130 5.14 29.16 -0.52
C PHE A 130 5.59 29.21 0.94
N VAL A 131 6.89 29.07 1.17
CA VAL A 131 7.46 28.99 2.53
C VAL A 131 8.49 30.08 2.71
N LYS A 132 8.29 30.93 3.72
CA LYS A 132 9.30 31.91 4.16
C LYS A 132 10.46 31.19 4.87
N ASP A 133 11.68 31.50 4.46
CA ASP A 133 12.88 31.06 5.14
C ASP A 133 13.23 31.99 6.32
N LYS A 134 14.25 31.62 7.08
CA LYS A 134 14.70 32.41 8.24
C LYS A 134 15.26 33.79 7.87
N ARG A 135 15.58 34.02 6.59
CA ARG A 135 16.09 35.28 6.04
C ARG A 135 14.96 36.14 5.46
N GLY A 136 13.71 35.69 5.56
CA GLY A 136 12.53 36.37 5.03
C GLY A 136 12.24 36.09 3.56
N ARG A 137 13.08 35.31 2.86
CA ARG A 137 12.86 34.98 1.45
C ARG A 137 11.78 33.90 1.34
N VAL A 138 10.88 34.07 0.39
CA VAL A 138 9.81 33.10 0.11
C VAL A 138 10.32 32.14 -0.95
N LYS A 139 10.20 30.83 -0.70
CA LYS A 139 10.50 29.81 -1.72
C LYS A 139 9.27 28.98 -2.01
N MET A 140 8.99 28.75 -3.29
CA MET A 140 8.00 27.78 -3.72
C MET A 140 8.54 26.35 -3.50
N LYS A 141 7.71 25.48 -2.92
CA LYS A 141 8.00 24.06 -2.72
C LYS A 141 6.88 23.20 -3.29
N THR A 142 7.28 22.08 -3.86
CA THR A 142 6.42 21.02 -4.38
C THR A 142 6.40 19.86 -3.39
N ILE A 143 5.26 19.64 -2.75
CA ILE A 143 5.05 18.57 -1.76
C ILE A 143 4.41 17.37 -2.43
N LEU A 144 5.09 16.22 -2.38
CA LEU A 144 4.55 14.97 -2.90
C LEU A 144 3.37 14.51 -2.04
N ARG A 145 2.22 14.24 -2.66
CA ARG A 145 1.00 13.74 -1.99
C ARG A 145 0.70 12.30 -2.35
N VAL A 146 0.76 11.99 -3.64
CA VAL A 146 0.43 10.66 -4.16
C VAL A 146 1.44 10.26 -5.22
N ILE A 147 1.79 8.98 -5.23
CA ILE A 147 2.47 8.33 -6.34
C ILE A 147 1.71 7.05 -6.72
N ALA A 148 1.34 6.94 -7.98
CA ALA A 148 0.58 5.82 -8.50
C ALA A 148 1.26 5.20 -9.72
N MET A 149 1.54 3.90 -9.70
CA MET A 149 2.14 3.21 -10.84
C MET A 149 1.11 3.05 -11.98
N VAL A 150 1.42 3.60 -13.16
CA VAL A 150 0.49 3.66 -14.31
C VAL A 150 0.32 2.31 -14.98
N ASN A 151 1.41 1.57 -15.20
CA ASN A 151 1.37 0.23 -15.78
C ASN A 151 2.02 -0.77 -14.84
N CYS A 152 1.20 -1.65 -14.26
CA CYS A 152 1.62 -2.68 -13.32
C CYS A 152 1.90 -4.02 -14.00
N ASP A 153 1.63 -4.17 -15.30
CA ASP A 153 1.67 -5.48 -15.98
C ASP A 153 3.06 -6.12 -15.88
N ILE A 154 4.14 -5.34 -16.03
CA ILE A 154 5.52 -5.84 -15.94
C ILE A 154 5.93 -6.17 -14.50
N ALA A 155 5.53 -5.35 -13.52
CA ALA A 155 5.81 -5.59 -12.10
C ALA A 155 5.03 -6.80 -11.56
N MET A 156 3.79 -6.99 -12.03
CA MET A 156 2.90 -8.07 -11.64
C MET A 156 3.37 -9.46 -12.11
N VAL A 157 4.13 -9.56 -13.20
CA VAL A 157 4.72 -10.84 -13.65
C VAL A 157 5.66 -11.40 -12.58
N SER A 158 6.47 -10.56 -11.94
CA SER A 158 7.42 -11.00 -10.91
C SER A 158 6.74 -11.51 -9.64
N GLU A 159 5.66 -10.85 -9.21
CA GLU A 159 4.93 -11.22 -7.99
C GLU A 159 4.00 -12.43 -8.23
N SER A 160 3.38 -12.51 -9.41
CA SER A 160 2.51 -13.62 -9.79
C SER A 160 3.30 -14.91 -9.98
N LEU A 161 4.49 -14.85 -10.59
CA LEU A 161 5.40 -15.99 -10.66
C LEU A 161 5.89 -16.41 -9.27
N GLY A 162 6.15 -15.45 -8.38
CA GLY A 162 6.50 -15.72 -6.97
C GLY A 162 5.41 -16.49 -6.23
N LYS A 163 4.14 -16.05 -6.35
CA LYS A 163 2.98 -16.72 -5.75
C LYS A 163 2.71 -18.09 -6.35
N GLN A 164 2.76 -18.23 -7.68
CA GLN A 164 2.61 -19.53 -8.35
C GLN A 164 3.71 -20.51 -7.97
N MET A 165 4.97 -20.04 -7.91
CA MET A 165 6.09 -20.86 -7.46
C MET A 165 5.98 -21.26 -6.00
N TRP A 166 5.47 -20.39 -5.12
CA TRP A 166 5.22 -20.74 -3.73
C TRP A 166 4.16 -21.85 -3.62
N TYR A 167 3.01 -21.70 -4.28
CA TYR A 167 1.98 -22.74 -4.33
C TYR A 167 2.53 -24.07 -4.89
N LEU A 168 3.32 -24.02 -5.95
CA LEU A 168 3.93 -25.21 -6.54
C LEU A 168 4.95 -25.86 -5.59
N ARG A 169 5.71 -25.07 -4.81
CA ARG A 169 6.66 -25.59 -3.81
C ARG A 169 5.95 -26.21 -2.61
N VAL A 170 4.88 -25.58 -2.13
CA VAL A 170 4.07 -26.09 -1.00
C VAL A 170 3.39 -27.41 -1.37
N THR A 171 2.75 -27.47 -2.54
CA THR A 171 2.08 -28.67 -3.03
C THR A 171 3.05 -29.82 -3.28
N LYS A 172 4.20 -29.56 -3.93
CA LYS A 172 5.25 -30.57 -4.12
C LYS A 172 5.85 -31.08 -2.81
N ARG A 173 5.96 -30.22 -1.79
CA ARG A 173 6.42 -30.62 -0.45
C ARG A 173 5.40 -31.54 0.22
N ALA A 174 4.12 -31.18 0.20
CA ALA A 174 3.04 -32.01 0.75
C ALA A 174 2.97 -33.38 0.05
N ASP A 175 3.13 -33.43 -1.27
CA ASP A 175 3.16 -34.69 -2.03
C ASP A 175 4.39 -35.55 -1.69
N ARG A 176 5.56 -34.95 -1.48
CA ARG A 176 6.77 -35.66 -1.06
C ARG A 176 6.60 -36.26 0.34
N GLU A 177 6.00 -35.52 1.27
CA GLU A 177 5.72 -35.98 2.63
C GLU A 177 4.68 -37.12 2.63
N ARG A 178 3.62 -37.03 1.80
CA ARG A 178 2.65 -38.13 1.59
C ARG A 178 3.29 -39.39 1.01
N LYS A 179 4.19 -39.25 0.03
CA LYS A 179 4.91 -40.39 -0.55
C LYS A 179 5.87 -41.02 0.45
N GLN A 180 6.59 -40.22 1.25
CA GLN A 180 7.46 -40.74 2.31
C GLN A 180 6.69 -41.46 3.42
N ALA A 181 5.48 -41.00 3.77
CA ALA A 181 4.59 -41.69 4.70
C ALA A 181 4.01 -43.00 4.12
N ALA A 182 3.82 -43.08 2.80
CA ALA A 182 3.32 -44.29 2.14
C ALA A 182 4.41 -45.36 1.92
N THR A 183 5.68 -44.98 1.83
CA THR A 183 6.81 -45.93 1.63
C THR A 183 7.51 -46.35 2.93
N GLY A 184 7.21 -45.74 4.07
CA GLY A 184 7.81 -46.07 5.36
C GLY A 184 7.01 -47.12 6.13
N THR A 185 7.50 -48.36 6.21
CA THR A 185 7.08 -49.31 7.25
C THR A 185 7.37 -48.70 8.63
N PRO A 186 6.44 -48.81 9.61
CA PRO A 186 6.62 -48.14 10.90
C PRO A 186 7.65 -48.91 11.73
N ILE A 187 8.88 -48.40 11.80
CA ILE A 187 9.82 -48.77 12.85
C ILE A 187 9.55 -47.84 14.02
N MET A 188 8.90 -48.38 15.05
CA MET A 188 8.78 -47.73 16.34
C MET A 188 10.19 -47.56 16.94
N SER A 189 10.69 -46.33 16.99
CA SER A 189 11.71 -45.97 17.98
C SER A 189 11.30 -44.68 18.67
N ALA A 190 10.97 -44.83 19.95
CA ALA A 190 10.61 -43.75 20.82
C ALA A 190 11.88 -42.98 21.22
N THR A 191 12.07 -41.78 20.66
CA THR A 191 12.83 -40.74 21.34
C THR A 191 12.12 -39.42 21.22
N ARG A 192 11.42 -39.08 22.30
CA ARG A 192 10.70 -37.83 22.54
C ARG A 192 11.67 -36.65 22.47
N MET A 193 11.65 -35.89 21.38
CA MET A 193 12.28 -34.57 21.31
C MET A 193 11.20 -33.48 21.41
N LYS A 194 11.16 -32.78 22.54
CA LYS A 194 10.25 -31.64 22.77
C LYS A 194 10.73 -30.44 21.96
N ARG A 195 9.84 -29.82 21.18
CA ARG A 195 9.94 -28.39 20.85
C ARG A 195 8.57 -27.73 21.02
N LYS A 196 8.51 -26.78 21.96
CA LYS A 196 7.44 -25.79 22.12
C LYS A 196 7.54 -24.77 20.99
N ILE A 197 6.40 -24.23 20.55
CA ILE A 197 6.12 -22.80 20.29
C ILE A 197 4.63 -22.70 19.93
N GLY A 198 3.86 -21.98 20.78
CA GLY A 198 2.52 -21.46 20.48
C GLY A 198 2.61 -20.36 19.42
N PHE A 199 1.55 -19.93 18.75
CA PHE A 199 0.36 -19.31 19.33
C PHE A 199 -0.91 -19.74 18.58
N GLU A 200 -1.99 -19.89 19.34
CA GLU A 200 -3.37 -19.85 18.85
C GLU A 200 -3.70 -18.44 18.36
N GLU A 201 -4.46 -18.33 17.28
CA GLU A 201 -5.39 -17.23 17.09
C GLU A 201 -6.80 -17.82 17.03
N ASP A 202 -7.60 -17.38 17.99
CA ASP A 202 -9.00 -17.70 18.14
C ASP A 202 -9.85 -17.09 17.02
N LYS A 203 -10.75 -17.93 16.51
CA LYS A 203 -12.13 -17.70 16.07
C LYS A 203 -12.51 -16.33 15.48
N ASP A 204 -12.99 -16.39 14.24
CA ASP A 204 -14.27 -15.81 13.83
C ASP A 204 -15.06 -16.89 13.06
N GLU A 205 -15.99 -17.56 13.75
CA GLU A 205 -17.05 -18.36 13.13
C GLU A 205 -18.28 -17.46 13.03
N ASP A 206 -18.51 -16.89 11.84
CA ASP A 206 -19.78 -16.24 11.51
C ASP A 206 -20.88 -17.28 11.33
N GLU A 207 -21.76 -17.27 12.32
CA GLU A 207 -23.19 -17.52 12.34
C GLU A 207 -23.94 -18.11 11.12
N THR A 208 -24.85 -19.01 11.51
CA THR A 208 -26.19 -19.29 10.96
C THR A 208 -26.33 -20.25 9.77
N GLY A 209 -26.51 -21.53 10.14
CA GLY A 209 -27.09 -22.57 9.29
C GLY A 209 -28.06 -23.47 10.05
N HIS A 210 -29.10 -22.92 10.68
CA HIS A 210 -30.21 -23.72 11.20
C HIS A 210 -31.11 -24.21 10.05
N ARG A 211 -31.06 -25.51 9.74
CA ARG A 211 -32.27 -26.28 9.43
C ARG A 211 -32.06 -27.78 9.60
N ALA A 212 -32.41 -28.29 10.78
CA ALA A 212 -32.66 -29.70 10.99
C ALA A 212 -33.86 -30.15 10.16
N LYS A 213 -33.73 -31.22 9.37
CA LYS A 213 -34.86 -31.98 8.85
C LYS A 213 -34.64 -33.46 9.15
N ARG A 214 -35.27 -33.90 10.23
CA ARG A 214 -35.39 -35.30 10.64
C ARG A 214 -36.05 -36.10 9.51
N ARG A 215 -35.42 -37.19 9.08
CA ARG A 215 -36.06 -38.29 8.34
C ARG A 215 -36.32 -39.40 9.34
N GLY A 216 -37.59 -39.60 9.70
CA GLY A 216 -38.09 -40.84 10.25
C GLY A 216 -38.66 -41.66 9.11
N ASP A 217 -38.22 -42.90 8.98
CA ASP A 217 -38.70 -43.88 8.01
C ASP A 217 -39.16 -45.11 8.77
N ARG A 218 -40.48 -45.35 8.75
CA ARG A 218 -41.13 -46.67 8.56
C ARG A 218 -42.66 -46.57 8.77
N THR A 219 -43.37 -46.94 7.70
CA THR A 219 -44.80 -47.23 7.52
C THR A 219 -45.11 -48.70 7.88
N PRO A 220 -46.28 -49.29 7.54
CA PRO A 220 -47.69 -48.94 7.82
C PRO A 220 -48.48 -50.14 8.38
N GLU A 221 -49.55 -49.95 9.17
CA GLU A 221 -50.71 -50.87 9.15
C GLU A 221 -52.01 -50.07 9.37
N GLU A 222 -52.96 -50.34 8.48
CA GLU A 222 -54.25 -49.68 8.30
C GLU A 222 -55.38 -50.48 8.97
N MET A 223 -56.42 -49.73 9.36
CA MET A 223 -57.85 -50.07 9.31
C MET A 223 -58.38 -51.23 10.16
N ILE A 224 -59.27 -50.90 11.11
CA ILE A 224 -60.66 -51.41 11.13
C ILE A 224 -61.60 -50.27 11.57
N THR A 225 -62.64 -50.04 10.77
CA THR A 225 -63.82 -49.19 11.01
C THR A 225 -65.05 -50.05 11.36
N GLU A 226 -66.02 -49.40 12.04
CA GLU A 226 -67.46 -49.74 12.17
C GLU A 226 -67.81 -50.92 13.09
N GLU A 227 -68.83 -50.89 13.97
CA GLU A 227 -70.01 -50.02 14.19
C GLU A 227 -70.19 -49.64 15.68
#